data_AF-A0A151S7K1-F1
#
_entry.id   AF-A0A151S7K1-F1
#
_cell.length_a   1.000
_cell.length_b   1.000
_cell.length_c   1.000
_cell.angle_alpha   90.00
_cell.angle_beta   90.00
_cell.angle_gamma   90.00
#
_symmetry.space_group_name_H-M   'P 1'
#
loop_
_entity.id
_entity.type
_entity.pdbx_description
1 polymer ?
#
loop_
_entity_poly.entity_id
_entity_poly.type
_entity_poly.pdbx_seq_one_letter_code
_entity_poly.pdbx_strand_id
1 'polypeptide(L)'
;MLYYNQFIEDVELIDLPLGGGKYTWFRPNGITTSRIDRFLVSHEWLTQWPHCSQKALQRDVSDHRPILLKDIRLDWGPKPFRSLNCWFDDPSFLGFVEQKWKGFLVTG
;
A
#
# COMPACT_ATOMS: atom_id res chain seq x y z
N MET A 1 12.09 19.32 11.41
CA MET A 1 10.66 19.03 11.63
C MET A 1 9.82 20.30 11.80
N LEU A 2 10.26 21.33 12.53
CA LEU A 2 9.49 22.58 12.71
C LEU A 2 9.03 23.21 11.39
N TYR A 3 9.93 23.46 10.43
CA TYR A 3 9.56 24.01 9.12
C TYR A 3 8.61 23.11 8.31
N TYR A 4 8.73 21.80 8.45
CA TYR A 4 7.88 20.85 7.73
C TYR A 4 6.46 20.84 8.32
N ASN A 5 6.35 20.84 9.64
CA ASN A 5 5.05 20.93 10.31
C ASN A 5 4.40 22.29 10.07
N GLN A 6 5.18 23.37 10.11
CA GLN A 6 4.69 24.72 9.75
C GLN A 6 4.15 24.74 8.33
N PHE A 7 4.89 24.18 7.36
CA PHE A 7 4.40 24.07 5.99
C PHE A 7 3.05 23.31 5.91
N ILE A 8 2.93 22.17 6.60
CA ILE A 8 1.68 21.39 6.63
C ILE A 8 0.52 22.23 7.16
N GLU A 9 0.76 22.97 8.25
CA GLU A 9 -0.22 23.87 8.85
C GLU A 9 -0.57 25.05 7.91
N ASP A 10 0.43 25.68 7.30
CA ASP A 10 0.28 26.84 6.40
C ASP A 10 -0.52 26.51 5.14
N VAL A 11 -0.42 25.27 4.65
CA VAL A 11 -1.19 24.80 3.49
C VAL A 11 -2.41 23.96 3.88
N GLU A 12 -2.79 23.97 5.16
CA GLU A 12 -3.99 23.32 5.70
C GLU A 12 -4.10 21.82 5.34
N LEU A 13 -2.96 21.14 5.29
CA LEU A 13 -2.90 19.71 5.04
C LEU A 13 -3.07 18.89 6.32
N ILE A 14 -3.68 17.73 6.17
CA ILE A 14 -4.01 16.83 7.28
C ILE A 14 -3.16 15.57 7.17
N ASP A 15 -2.35 15.30 8.19
CA ASP A 15 -1.65 14.03 8.35
C ASP A 15 -2.58 12.99 9.00
N LEU A 16 -3.10 12.06 8.20
CA LEU A 16 -3.99 11.01 8.70
C LEU A 16 -3.26 10.08 9.69
N PRO A 17 -3.95 9.49 10.68
CA PRO A 17 -3.36 8.47 11.54
C PRO A 17 -2.88 7.25 10.74
N LEU A 18 -1.69 6.73 11.08
CA LEU A 18 -1.14 5.52 10.46
C LEU A 18 -1.62 4.25 11.15
N GLY A 19 -2.45 3.46 10.46
CA GLY A 19 -2.85 2.12 10.91
C GLY A 19 -1.86 1.02 10.51
N GLY A 20 -1.92 -0.15 11.14
CA GLY A 20 -1.14 -1.34 10.75
C GLY A 20 0.36 -1.31 11.09
N GLY A 21 0.86 -0.22 11.65
CA GLY A 21 2.25 -0.05 12.06
C GLY A 21 2.53 1.39 12.49
N LYS A 22 3.64 1.61 13.22
CA LYS A 22 4.04 2.94 13.69
C LYS A 22 5.08 3.62 12.80
N TYR A 23 5.84 2.84 12.05
CA TYR A 23 7.02 3.29 11.30
C TYR A 23 6.92 2.87 9.85
N THR A 24 7.48 3.68 8.96
CA THR A 24 7.52 3.45 7.51
C THR A 24 8.93 3.22 7.00
N TRP A 25 9.96 3.54 7.79
CA TRP A 25 11.34 3.30 7.45
C TRP A 25 12.09 2.66 8.63
N PHE A 26 13.02 1.76 8.28
CA PHE A 26 13.80 0.97 9.22
C PHE A 26 15.26 1.01 8.79
N ARG A 27 16.15 1.46 9.67
CA ARG A 27 17.59 1.31 9.43
C ARG A 27 17.91 -0.19 9.28
N PRO A 28 18.84 -0.59 8.40
CA PRO A 28 19.18 -2.01 8.20
C PRO A 28 19.58 -2.77 9.47
N ASN A 29 20.12 -2.06 10.47
CA ASN A 29 20.46 -2.65 11.77
C ASN A 29 19.25 -2.96 12.68
N GLY A 30 18.04 -2.60 12.27
CA GLY A 30 16.79 -2.86 12.99
C GLY A 30 16.55 -2.00 14.25
N ILE A 31 17.51 -1.17 14.66
CA ILE A 31 17.44 -0.40 15.91
C ILE A 31 16.72 0.92 15.71
N THR A 32 17.04 1.63 14.64
CA THR A 32 16.48 2.95 14.35
C THR A 32 15.31 2.82 13.40
N THR A 33 14.17 3.39 13.77
CA THR A 33 12.96 3.38 12.95
C THR A 33 12.37 4.79 12.90
N SER A 34 11.70 5.12 11.80
CA SER A 34 11.09 6.44 11.62
C SER A 34 9.82 6.36 10.77
N ARG A 35 8.96 7.37 10.89
CA ARG A 35 7.80 7.58 10.02
C ARG A 35 8.08 8.78 9.13
N ILE A 36 8.62 8.51 7.95
CA ILE A 36 9.00 9.52 6.95
C ILE A 36 8.13 9.48 5.70
N ASP A 37 7.35 8.41 5.51
CA ASP A 37 6.39 8.27 4.41
C ASP A 37 4.98 8.51 4.96
N ARG A 38 4.25 9.45 4.36
CA ARG A 38 2.91 9.87 4.83
C ARG A 38 2.06 10.32 3.65
N PHE A 39 0.75 10.06 3.73
CA PHE A 39 -0.22 10.78 2.90
C PHE A 39 -0.69 12.00 3.67
N LEU A 40 -0.57 13.16 3.03
CA LEU A 40 -1.16 14.41 3.48
C LEU A 40 -2.35 14.72 2.58
N VAL A 41 -3.49 14.99 3.17
CA VAL A 41 -4.75 15.21 2.43
C VAL A 41 -5.33 16.57 2.76
N SER A 42 -6.06 17.17 1.82
CA SER A 42 -6.79 18.41 2.06
C SER A 42 -8.17 18.15 2.69
N HIS A 43 -8.83 19.20 3.14
CA HIS A 43 -10.22 19.13 3.62
C HIS A 43 -11.21 18.69 2.52
N GLU A 44 -10.99 19.11 1.28
CA GLU A 44 -11.83 18.73 0.13
C GLU A 44 -11.72 17.23 -0.15
N TRP A 45 -10.52 16.66 -0.01
CA TRP A 45 -10.31 15.21 -0.10
C TRP A 45 -11.15 14.48 0.95
N LEU A 46 -11.14 14.95 2.20
CA LEU A 46 -11.96 14.33 3.26
C LEU A 46 -13.46 14.49 3.04
N THR A 47 -13.89 15.51 2.31
CA THR A 47 -15.29 15.68 1.93
C THR A 47 -15.70 14.62 0.90
N GLN A 48 -14.82 14.31 -0.06
CA GLN A 48 -15.06 13.29 -1.09
C GLN A 48 -14.88 11.85 -0.56
N TRP A 49 -13.88 11.61 0.30
CA TRP A 49 -13.57 10.30 0.88
C TRP A 49 -13.55 10.36 2.42
N PRO A 50 -14.71 10.50 3.06
CA PRO A 50 -14.79 10.74 4.51
C PRO A 50 -14.34 9.57 5.39
N HIS A 51 -14.15 8.37 4.81
CA HIS A 51 -13.67 7.18 5.53
C HIS A 51 -12.28 6.77 5.06
N CYS A 52 -11.56 7.69 4.39
CA CYS A 52 -10.20 7.42 3.98
C CYS A 52 -9.28 7.25 5.19
N SER A 53 -8.35 6.32 5.07
CA SER A 53 -7.41 5.96 6.11
C SER A 53 -6.08 5.58 5.47
N GLN A 54 -4.98 5.93 6.13
CA GLN A 54 -3.65 5.46 5.72
C GLN A 54 -3.23 4.25 6.57
N LYS A 55 -2.67 3.22 5.92
CA LYS A 55 -2.22 1.98 6.57
C LYS A 55 -0.84 1.58 6.09
N ALA A 56 0.05 1.25 7.01
CA ALA A 56 1.31 0.58 6.70
C ALA A 56 1.06 -0.89 6.36
N LEU A 57 1.55 -1.33 5.20
CA LEU A 57 1.53 -2.73 4.76
C LEU A 57 2.71 -3.49 5.34
N GLN A 58 2.77 -4.81 5.10
CA GLN A 58 3.91 -5.61 5.55
C GLN A 58 5.19 -5.16 4.85
N ARG A 59 6.30 -5.16 5.61
CA ARG A 59 7.63 -4.88 5.08
C ARG A 59 8.15 -6.15 4.42
N ASP A 60 8.79 -5.99 3.27
CA ASP A 60 9.49 -7.07 2.59
C ASP A 60 11.00 -6.74 2.54
N VAL A 61 11.67 -6.99 1.41
CA VAL A 61 13.11 -6.75 1.22
C VAL A 61 13.57 -5.29 1.33
N SER A 62 12.66 -4.31 1.23
CA SER A 62 12.99 -2.89 1.36
C SER A 62 13.16 -2.48 2.83
N ASP A 63 14.01 -1.47 3.07
CA ASP A 63 14.09 -0.73 4.33
C ASP A 63 12.85 0.16 4.57
N HIS A 64 12.04 0.40 3.53
CA HIS A 64 10.74 1.04 3.62
C HIS A 64 9.57 0.04 3.71
N ARG A 65 8.51 0.46 4.40
CA ARG A 65 7.18 -0.17 4.37
C ARG A 65 6.29 0.57 3.39
N PRO A 66 5.68 -0.13 2.43
CA PRO A 66 4.62 0.47 1.62
C PRO A 66 3.48 0.99 2.51
N ILE A 67 2.98 2.18 2.21
CA ILE A 67 1.78 2.74 2.83
C ILE A 67 0.65 2.79 1.80
N LEU A 68 -0.57 2.54 2.26
CA LEU A 68 -1.78 2.51 1.45
C LEU A 68 -2.77 3.53 1.98
N LEU A 69 -3.19 4.47 1.13
CA LEU A 69 -4.39 5.27 1.35
C LEU A 69 -5.58 4.51 0.78
N LYS A 70 -6.60 4.26 1.60
CA LYS A 70 -7.82 3.55 1.19
C LYS A 70 -9.05 4.18 1.81
N ASP A 71 -10.16 4.17 1.07
CA ASP A 71 -11.48 4.49 1.60
C ASP A 71 -12.28 3.20 1.84
N ILE A 72 -12.94 3.11 2.98
CA ILE A 72 -13.59 1.86 3.44
C ILE A 72 -14.84 1.52 2.59
N ARG A 73 -15.41 2.51 1.88
CA ARG A 73 -16.73 2.38 1.25
C ARG A 73 -16.73 1.99 -0.22
N LEU A 74 -15.57 1.87 -0.87
CA LEU A 74 -15.50 1.59 -2.29
C LEU A 74 -15.20 0.10 -2.55
N ASP A 75 -16.26 -0.70 -2.58
CA ASP A 75 -16.23 -1.99 -3.28
C ASP A 75 -16.43 -1.72 -4.77
N TRP A 76 -15.32 -1.70 -5.53
CA TRP A 76 -15.34 -1.56 -6.99
C TRP A 76 -15.78 -2.84 -7.71
N GLY A 77 -16.26 -3.84 -6.97
CA GLY A 77 -16.55 -5.18 -7.45
C GLY A 77 -15.31 -6.08 -7.45
N PRO A 78 -15.44 -7.29 -8.05
CA PRO A 78 -14.34 -8.23 -8.15
C PRO A 78 -13.11 -7.57 -8.79
N LYS A 79 -11.95 -7.64 -8.11
CA LYS A 79 -10.70 -7.16 -8.68
C LYS A 79 -10.46 -7.87 -10.01
N PRO A 80 -10.18 -7.15 -11.10
CA PRO A 80 -9.85 -7.79 -12.37
C PRO A 80 -8.58 -8.62 -12.19
N PHE A 81 -8.55 -9.80 -12.80
CA PHE A 81 -7.35 -10.60 -12.89
C PHE A 81 -6.27 -9.79 -13.66
N ARG A 82 -5.07 -9.68 -13.09
CA ARG A 82 -3.94 -9.00 -13.71
C ARG A 82 -2.73 -9.93 -13.68
N SER A 83 -2.00 -9.98 -14.79
CA SER A 83 -0.72 -10.66 -14.92
C SER A 83 0.31 -9.71 -15.53
N LEU A 84 1.60 -10.00 -15.33
CA LEU A 84 2.66 -9.25 -16.00
C LEU A 84 2.79 -9.77 -17.43
N ASN A 85 2.77 -8.87 -18.42
CA ASN A 85 2.85 -9.26 -19.83
C ASN A 85 4.14 -10.06 -20.14
N CYS A 86 5.25 -9.69 -19.48
CA CYS A 86 6.53 -10.37 -19.64
C CYS A 86 6.51 -11.85 -19.26
N TRP A 87 5.54 -12.31 -18.47
CA TRP A 87 5.40 -13.73 -18.18
C TRP A 87 4.94 -14.51 -19.41
N PHE A 88 4.17 -13.92 -20.32
CA PHE A 88 3.75 -14.58 -21.55
C PHE A 88 4.84 -14.62 -22.62
N ASP A 89 5.91 -13.83 -22.45
CA ASP A 89 7.09 -13.87 -23.33
C ASP A 89 7.96 -15.11 -23.03
N ASP A 90 7.81 -15.72 -21.85
CA ASP A 90 8.47 -16.99 -21.50
C ASP A 90 7.64 -18.18 -22.04
N PRO A 91 8.19 -18.98 -22.99
CA PRO A 91 7.48 -20.12 -23.58
C PRO A 91 7.06 -21.19 -22.56
N SER A 92 7.71 -21.24 -21.40
CA SER A 92 7.42 -22.21 -20.35
C SER A 92 6.25 -21.79 -19.44
N PHE A 93 5.87 -20.51 -19.44
CA PHE A 93 4.93 -19.96 -18.47
C PHE A 93 3.54 -20.58 -18.58
N LEU A 94 3.00 -20.74 -19.79
CA LEU A 94 1.68 -21.34 -19.98
C LEU A 94 1.64 -22.80 -19.48
N GLY A 95 2.69 -23.58 -19.77
CA GLY A 95 2.81 -24.95 -19.28
C GLY A 95 2.94 -25.03 -17.76
N PHE A 96 3.69 -24.10 -17.16
CA PHE A 96 3.78 -23.97 -15.71
C PHE A 96 2.41 -23.68 -15.06
N VAL A 97 1.66 -22.73 -15.59
CA VAL A 97 0.33 -22.37 -15.08
C VAL A 97 -0.62 -23.56 -15.17
N GLU A 98 -0.67 -24.24 -16.32
CA GLU A 98 -1.53 -25.42 -16.51
C GLU A 98 -1.20 -26.55 -15.52
N GLN A 99 0.10 -26.85 -15.37
CA GLN A 99 0.56 -27.88 -14.44
C GLN A 99 0.15 -27.55 -13.00
N LYS A 100 0.33 -26.30 -12.56
CA LYS A 100 -0.06 -25.86 -11.22
C LYS A 100 -1.56 -25.91 -11.04
N TRP A 101 -2.33 -25.45 -12.01
CA TRP A 101 -3.79 -25.41 -11.96
C TRP A 101 -4.38 -26.81 -11.76
N LYS A 102 -3.89 -27.81 -12.50
CA LYS A 102 -4.31 -29.22 -12.35
C LYS A 102 -3.92 -29.85 -11.01
N GLY A 103 -2.92 -29.29 -10.33
CA GLY A 103 -2.46 -29.75 -9.02
C GLY A 103 -3.29 -29.25 -7.83
N PHE A 104 -4.21 -28.30 -8.05
CA PHE A 104 -5.10 -27.82 -6.99
C PHE A 104 -6.41 -28.62 -6.97
N LEU A 105 -6.68 -29.29 -5.84
CA LEU A 105 -8.02 -29.79 -5.52
C LEU A 105 -8.83 -28.66 -4.90
N VAL A 106 -9.72 -28.06 -5.70
CA VAL A 106 -10.67 -27.06 -5.20
C VAL A 106 -11.97 -27.77 -4.85
N THR A 107 -12.22 -27.95 -3.55
CA THR A 107 -13.52 -28.40 -3.03
C THR A 107 -14.35 -27.17 -2.67
N GLY A 108 -15.61 -27.16 -3.12
CA GLY A 108 -16.60 -26.12 -2.79
C GLY A 108 -17.28 -26.33 -1.45
#